data_AF-A0A0M2K6T5-F1
#
_entry.id   AF-A0A0M2K6T5-F1
#
_cell.length_a   1.000
_cell.length_b   1.000
_cell.length_c   1.000
_cell.angle_alpha   90.00
_cell.angle_beta   90.00
_cell.angle_gamma   90.00
#
_symmetry.space_group_name_H-M   'P 1'
#
loop_
_entity.id
_entity.type
_entity.pdbx_description
1 polymer ?
#
loop_
_entity_poly.entity_id
_entity_poly.type
_entity_poly.pdbx_seq_one_letter_code
_entity_poly.pdbx_strand_id
1 'polypeptide(L)'
;MPIDDRFYTPVQDPDSAEMTWATSLGEFQLADRVALRPESQWHNAGERTGMVVGVPGGWVRVLLGTSGRKVKIRCWDLAVVAIPIRCRAVTMAIIESKDFR
;
A
#
# COMPACT_ATOMS: atom_id res chain seq x y z
N MET A 1 -13.58 0.07 0.47
CA MET A 1 -13.66 1.28 1.31
C MET A 1 -12.30 1.46 1.97
N PRO A 2 -11.60 2.59 1.79
CA PRO A 2 -10.32 2.79 2.45
C PRO A 2 -10.51 2.78 3.97
N ILE A 3 -9.59 2.12 4.67
CA ILE A 3 -9.54 2.14 6.14
C ILE A 3 -9.19 3.57 6.58
N ASP A 4 -9.92 4.08 7.57
CA ASP A 4 -9.72 5.41 8.14
C ASP A 4 -8.28 5.58 8.65
N ASP A 5 -7.66 6.72 8.35
CA ASP A 5 -6.26 7.02 8.66
C ASP A 5 -5.97 6.99 10.18
N ARG A 6 -6.98 7.15 11.04
CA ARG A 6 -6.85 6.98 12.50
C ARG A 6 -6.44 5.57 12.92
N PHE A 7 -6.62 4.58 12.04
CA PHE A 7 -6.17 3.22 12.26
C PHE A 7 -4.78 2.95 11.70
N TYR A 8 -3.98 3.98 11.40
CA TYR A 8 -2.65 3.84 10.87
C TYR A 8 -1.59 4.51 11.74
N THR A 9 -0.43 3.88 11.80
CA THR A 9 0.80 4.47 12.32
C THR A 9 1.65 4.90 11.13
N PRO A 10 1.92 6.21 10.95
CA PRO A 10 2.82 6.67 9.90
C PRO A 10 4.25 6.19 10.17
N VAL A 11 4.92 5.76 9.11
CA VAL A 11 6.30 5.26 9.13
C VAL A 11 7.22 6.19 8.36
N GLN A 12 6.75 6.72 7.23
CA GLN A 12 7.49 7.64 6.37
C GLN A 12 6.52 8.69 5.81
N ASP A 13 7.03 9.88 5.52
CA ASP A 13 6.27 10.89 4.78
C ASP A 13 6.23 10.50 3.28
N PRO A 14 5.04 10.31 2.68
CA PRO A 14 4.91 9.95 1.26
C PRO A 14 5.45 11.01 0.29
N ASP A 15 5.61 12.26 0.74
CA ASP A 15 6.14 13.36 -0.07
C ASP A 15 7.64 13.61 0.19
N SER A 16 8.28 12.78 1.01
CA SER A 16 9.73 12.87 1.28
C SER A 16 10.54 12.52 0.02
N ALA A 17 11.57 13.33 -0.26
CA ALA A 17 12.56 13.06 -1.30
C ALA A 17 13.46 11.85 -0.98
N GLU A 18 13.62 11.52 0.31
CA GLU A 18 14.47 10.43 0.79
C GLU A 18 13.63 9.30 1.39
N MET A 19 12.83 8.63 0.54
CA MET A 19 12.09 7.43 0.95
C MET A 19 12.97 6.19 0.96
N THR A 20 12.73 5.34 1.96
CA THR A 20 13.26 3.97 2.01
C THR A 20 12.34 3.05 1.20
N TRP A 21 12.83 2.65 0.04
CA TRP A 21 12.16 1.70 -0.86
C TRP A 21 12.35 0.26 -0.38
N ALA A 22 11.31 -0.57 -0.54
CA ALA A 22 11.37 -1.94 -0.08
C ALA A 22 12.36 -2.79 -0.89
N THR A 23 12.98 -3.75 -0.23
CA THR A 23 13.98 -4.65 -0.83
C THR A 23 13.44 -6.07 -0.98
N SER A 24 12.41 -6.42 -0.22
CA SER A 24 11.84 -7.77 -0.18
C SER A 24 10.31 -7.75 -0.08
N LEU A 25 9.68 -8.87 -0.46
CA LEU A 25 8.23 -9.05 -0.28
C LEU A 25 7.82 -9.19 1.19
N GLY A 26 8.76 -9.52 2.09
CA GLY A 26 8.48 -9.72 3.52
C GLY A 26 8.20 -8.42 4.28
N GLU A 27 8.41 -7.27 3.65
CA GLU A 27 8.18 -5.95 4.23
C GLU A 27 6.72 -5.51 4.15
N PHE A 28 5.87 -6.25 3.43
CA PHE A 28 4.48 -5.87 3.19
C PHE A 28 3.48 -6.75 3.94
N GLN A 29 2.49 -6.10 4.52
CA GLN A 29 1.30 -6.72 5.12
C GLN A 29 0.03 -6.19 4.45
N LEU A 30 -1.06 -6.94 4.62
CA LEU A 30 -2.36 -6.48 4.15
C LEU A 30 -2.72 -5.16 4.83
N ALA A 31 -3.29 -4.27 4.03
CA ALA A 31 -3.72 -2.93 4.37
C ALA A 31 -2.60 -1.90 4.62
N ASP A 32 -1.32 -2.26 4.47
CA ASP A 32 -0.24 -1.27 4.47
C ASP A 32 -0.49 -0.17 3.44
N ARG A 33 -0.19 1.07 3.81
CA ARG A 33 -0.15 2.19 2.86
C ARG A 33 1.23 2.26 2.26
N VAL A 34 1.27 2.41 0.95
CA VAL A 34 2.51 2.48 0.18
C VAL A 34 2.54 3.72 -0.70
N ALA A 35 3.72 4.32 -0.82
CA ALA A 35 4.02 5.26 -1.89
C ALA A 35 4.53 4.52 -3.13
N LEU A 36 4.25 5.10 -4.29
CA LEU A 36 4.67 4.59 -5.59
C LEU A 36 5.95 5.31 -6.03
N ARG A 37 6.92 4.55 -6.52
CA ARG A 37 8.17 5.10 -7.04
C ARG A 37 7.93 6.13 -8.16
N PRO A 38 8.58 7.32 -8.13
CA PRO A 38 8.36 8.38 -9.12
C PRO A 38 8.55 7.95 -10.58
N GLU A 39 9.48 7.04 -10.84
CA GLU A 39 9.77 6.53 -12.19
C GLU A 39 8.77 5.45 -12.65
N SER A 40 7.86 5.01 -11.79
CA SER A 40 6.89 3.98 -12.13
C SER A 40 5.81 4.50 -13.10
N GLN A 41 5.32 3.61 -13.97
CA GLN A 41 4.22 3.95 -14.89
C GLN A 41 2.96 4.46 -14.16
N TRP A 42 2.72 4.01 -12.92
CA TRP A 42 1.57 4.41 -12.12
C TRP A 42 1.74 5.85 -11.63
N HIS A 43 2.95 6.21 -11.20
CA HIS A 43 3.27 7.58 -10.82
C HIS A 43 3.13 8.56 -12.00
N ASN A 44 3.57 8.17 -13.18
CA ASN A 44 3.37 8.93 -14.42
C ASN A 44 1.88 9.08 -14.79
N ALA A 45 1.04 8.14 -14.38
CA ALA A 45 -0.42 8.21 -14.55
C ALA A 45 -1.14 9.01 -13.44
N GLY A 46 -0.40 9.66 -12.53
CA GLY A 46 -0.94 10.50 -11.46
C GLY A 46 -1.17 9.77 -10.14
N GLU A 47 -0.83 8.49 -10.02
CA GLU A 47 -0.99 7.75 -8.78
C GLU A 47 0.22 7.98 -7.86
N ARG A 48 -0.01 8.47 -6.65
CA ARG A 48 1.07 8.72 -5.67
C ARG A 48 1.15 7.64 -4.62
N THR A 49 0.00 7.16 -4.18
CA THR A 49 -0.11 6.22 -3.08
C THR A 49 -1.07 5.08 -3.40
N GLY A 50 -1.02 4.05 -2.57
CA GLY A 50 -1.95 2.94 -2.63
C GLY A 50 -2.01 2.18 -1.32
N MET A 51 -2.83 1.13 -1.32
CA MET A 51 -2.98 0.21 -0.21
C MET A 51 -2.66 -1.21 -0.66
N VAL A 52 -1.84 -1.92 0.11
CA VAL A 52 -1.54 -3.33 -0.14
C VAL A 52 -2.79 -4.15 0.14
N VAL A 53 -3.25 -4.90 -0.85
CA VAL A 53 -4.41 -5.79 -0.75
C VAL A 53 -4.06 -7.26 -0.99
N GLY A 54 -2.77 -7.55 -1.25
CA GLY A 54 -2.26 -8.91 -1.34
C GLY A 54 -0.77 -8.95 -1.65
N VAL A 55 -0.08 -10.02 -1.26
CA VAL A 55 1.33 -10.24 -1.58
C VAL A 55 1.50 -11.63 -2.23
N PRO A 56 0.99 -11.82 -3.47
CA PRO A 56 1.19 -13.07 -4.19
C PRO A 56 2.67 -13.27 -4.54
N GLY A 57 3.10 -14.51 -4.78
CA GLY A 57 4.49 -14.81 -5.14
C GLY A 57 5.04 -13.90 -6.25
N GLY A 58 6.09 -13.15 -5.93
CA GLY A 58 6.83 -12.28 -6.86
C GLY A 58 6.30 -10.85 -7.06
N TRP A 59 5.16 -10.47 -6.46
CA TRP A 59 4.52 -9.16 -6.65
C TRP A 59 3.73 -8.69 -5.42
N VAL A 60 3.50 -7.39 -5.32
CA VAL A 60 2.56 -6.79 -4.38
C VAL A 60 1.32 -6.35 -5.14
N ARG A 61 0.14 -6.80 -4.72
CA ARG A 61 -1.14 -6.34 -5.24
C ARG A 61 -1.56 -5.08 -4.47
N VAL A 62 -1.66 -3.97 -5.19
CA VAL A 62 -1.96 -2.65 -4.63
C VAL A 62 -3.27 -2.14 -5.18
N LEU A 63 -4.13 -1.64 -4.30
CA LEU A 63 -5.28 -0.81 -4.64
C LEU A 63 -4.80 0.65 -4.73
N LEU A 64 -4.79 1.21 -5.93
CA LEU A 64 -4.32 2.57 -6.19
C LEU A 64 -5.24 3.61 -5.53
N GLY A 65 -4.64 4.62 -4.89
CA GLY A 65 -5.37 5.58 -4.06
C GLY A 65 -6.35 6.44 -4.86
N THR A 66 -5.99 6.87 -6.07
CA THR A 66 -6.80 7.79 -6.87
C THR A 66 -7.82 7.05 -7.71
N SER A 67 -7.39 6.07 -8.50
CA SER A 67 -8.28 5.34 -9.41
C SER A 67 -9.07 4.21 -8.76
N GLY A 68 -8.68 3.76 -7.57
CA GLY A 68 -9.26 2.57 -6.94
C GLY A 68 -9.01 1.27 -7.72
N ARG A 69 -8.07 1.26 -8.68
CA ARG A 69 -7.74 0.07 -9.47
C ARG A 69 -6.78 -0.84 -8.71
N LYS A 70 -6.96 -2.15 -8.86
CA LYS A 70 -6.04 -3.16 -8.33
C LYS A 70 -4.98 -3.50 -9.38
N VAL A 71 -3.71 -3.37 -9.02
CA VAL A 71 -2.58 -3.61 -9.91
C VAL A 71 -1.52 -4.45 -9.22
N LYS A 72 -0.64 -5.10 -10.00
CA LYS A 72 0.54 -5.81 -9.47
C LYS A 72 1.77 -4.93 -9.68
N ILE A 73 2.54 -4.73 -8.61
CA ILE A 73 3.72 -3.86 -8.59
C ILE A 73 4.88 -4.64 -7.97
N ARG A 74 6.12 -4.39 -8.43
CA ARG A 74 7.31 -4.98 -7.83
C ARG A 74 7.55 -4.37 -6.45
N CYS A 75 8.08 -5.15 -5.51
CA CYS A 75 8.36 -4.64 -4.16
C CYS A 75 9.27 -3.40 -4.18
N TRP A 76 10.32 -3.41 -5.02
CA TRP A 76 11.28 -2.30 -5.12
C TRP A 76 10.73 -1.00 -5.71
N ASP A 77 9.51 -1.01 -6.27
CA ASP A 77 8.81 0.18 -6.73
C ASP A 77 7.88 0.77 -5.67
N LEU A 78 7.91 0.23 -4.45
CA LEU A 78 7.03 0.60 -3.33
C LEU A 78 7.84 0.94 -2.08
N ALA A 79 7.36 1.94 -1.34
CA ALA A 79 7.84 2.26 0.00
C ALA A 79 6.65 2.21 0.96
N VAL A 80 6.79 1.55 2.12
CA VAL A 80 5.74 1.53 3.14
C VAL A 80 5.74 2.87 3.87
N VAL A 81 4.61 3.58 3.82
CA VAL A 81 4.46 4.92 4.42
C VAL A 81 3.60 4.90 5.67
N ALA A 82 2.70 3.93 5.82
CA ALA A 82 1.96 3.73 7.05
C ALA A 82 1.53 2.27 7.22
N ILE A 83 1.54 1.79 8.46
CA ILE A 83 1.18 0.41 8.83
C ILE A 83 -0.13 0.45 9.63
N PRO A 84 -1.09 -0.44 9.37
CA PRO A 84 -2.34 -0.46 10.11
C PRO A 84 -2.12 -0.90 11.56
N ILE A 85 -2.81 -0.24 12.48
CA ILE A 85 -2.89 -0.63 13.89
C ILE A 85 -3.64 -1.95 13.98
N ARG A 86 -3.08 -2.92 14.72
CA ARG A 86 -3.73 -4.21 14.92
C ARG A 86 -4.92 -4.05 15.86
N CYS A 87 -6.12 -3.98 15.30
CA CYS A 87 -7.37 -3.91 16.05
C CYS A 87 -8.51 -4.59 15.30
N ARG A 88 -9.60 -4.87 16.03
CA ARG A 88 -10.79 -5.54 15.47
C ARG A 88 -11.37 -4.79 14.28
N ALA A 89 -11.39 -3.46 14.30
CA ALA A 89 -11.97 -2.66 13.22
C ALA A 89 -11.22 -2.88 11.89
N VAL A 90 -9.88 -2.84 11.92
CA VAL A 90 -9.03 -3.13 10.75
C VAL A 90 -9.24 -4.57 10.28
N THR A 91 -9.23 -5.54 11.19
CA THR A 91 -9.45 -6.96 10.85
C THR A 91 -10.80 -7.17 10.15
N MET A 92 -11.88 -6.59 10.68
CA MET A 92 -13.21 -6.68 10.07
C MET A 92 -13.23 -6.01 8.69
N ALA A 93 -12.63 -4.83 8.56
CA ALA A 93 -12.56 -4.13 7.28
C ALA A 93 -11.84 -4.96 6.20
N ILE A 94 -10.77 -5.68 6.57
CA ILE A 94 -10.05 -6.59 5.67
C ILE A 94 -10.93 -7.78 5.27
N ILE A 95 -11.60 -8.44 6.23
CA ILE A 95 -12.42 -9.64 5.98
C ILE A 95 -13.65 -9.32 5.11
N GLU A 96 -14.33 -8.23 5.40
CA GLU A 96 -15.58 -7.84 4.75
C GLU A 96 -15.34 -7.26 3.35
N SER A 97 -14.19 -6.62 3.14
CA SER A 97 -13.88 -5.99 1.87
C SER A 97 -13.49 -7.00 0.78
N LYS A 98 -14.10 -6.83 -0.39
CA LYS A 98 -13.73 -7.56 -1.62
C LYS A 98 -12.36 -7.16 -2.15
N ASP A 99 -11.74 -6.11 -1.60
CA ASP A 99 -10.45 -5.64 -2.04
C ASP A 99 -9.31 -6.58 -1.67
N PHE A 100 -9.43 -7.24 -0.52
CA PHE A 100 -8.46 -8.18 0.04
C PHE A 100 -8.72 -9.65 -0.33
N ARG A 101 -9.67 -9.89 -1.24
CA ARG A 101 -9.99 -11.23 -1.77
C ARG A 101 -9.23 -11.51 -3.07
#